data_AF-A0A2E7Q649-F1
#
_entry.id   AF-A0A2E7Q649-F1
#
_cell.length_a   1.000
_cell.length_b   1.000
_cell.length_c   1.000
_cell.angle_alpha   90.00
_cell.angle_beta   90.00
_cell.angle_gamma   90.00
#
_symmetry.space_group_name_H-M   'P 1'
#
loop_
_entity.id
_entity.type
_entity.pdbx_description
1 polymer ?
#
loop_
_entity_poly.entity_id
_entity_poly.type
_entity_poly.pdbx_seq_one_letter_code
_entity_poly.pdbx_strand_id
1 'polypeptide(L)'
;MNHRAIINSHMQALIDGFYHSLDAACEQINARNGSTVCKGTMSRRLNGDFGWPVEDVIALEDGAGRYPVTRRMANRLTDKERAAACIYEASGAASKEAGEAVSAALRAAQSADAGHTAEAIREAEEGMQALSDLRDSLTAHAQPIKRGAA
;
A
#
# COMPACT_ATOMS: atom_id res chain seq x y z
N MET A 1 -2.58 -16.17 4.55
CA MET A 1 -1.90 -15.22 3.62
C MET A 1 -0.41 -15.23 3.93
N ASN A 2 0.46 -15.52 2.96
CA ASN A 2 1.91 -15.66 3.22
C ASN A 2 2.60 -14.29 3.15
N HIS A 3 2.94 -13.70 4.30
CA HIS A 3 3.57 -12.38 4.39
C HIS A 3 4.86 -12.26 3.58
N ARG A 4 5.63 -13.34 3.45
CA ARG A 4 6.89 -13.34 2.69
C ARG A 4 6.65 -13.13 1.20
N ALA A 5 5.66 -13.80 0.62
CA ALA A 5 5.33 -13.65 -0.79
C ALA A 5 4.88 -12.22 -1.14
N ILE A 6 4.14 -11.57 -0.24
CA ILE A 6 3.67 -10.19 -0.42
C ILE A 6 4.85 -9.21 -0.34
N ILE A 7 5.71 -9.35 0.67
CA ILE A 7 6.90 -8.50 0.79
C ILE A 7 7.78 -8.67 -0.46
N ASN A 8 8.02 -9.91 -0.90
CA ASN A 8 8.80 -10.16 -2.12
C ASN A 8 8.16 -9.53 -3.36
N SER A 9 6.82 -9.57 -3.50
CA SER A 9 6.14 -8.91 -4.62
C SER A 9 6.29 -7.39 -4.60
N HIS A 10 6.24 -6.75 -3.42
CA HIS A 10 6.44 -5.31 -3.29
C HIS A 10 7.90 -4.93 -3.58
N MET A 11 8.85 -5.71 -3.08
CA MET A 11 10.27 -5.48 -3.34
C MET A 11 10.61 -5.70 -4.82
N GLN A 12 10.06 -6.75 -5.45
CA GLN A 12 10.22 -6.99 -6.89
C GLN A 12 9.69 -5.82 -7.70
N ALA A 13 8.46 -5.37 -7.42
CA ALA A 13 7.86 -4.23 -8.11
C ALA A 13 8.65 -2.92 -7.90
N LEU A 14 9.21 -2.71 -6.71
CA LEU A 14 10.07 -1.57 -6.42
C LEU A 14 11.37 -1.61 -7.22
N ILE A 15 12.00 -2.80 -7.28
CA ILE A 15 13.24 -3.01 -8.02
C ILE A 15 13.00 -2.82 -9.52
N ASP A 16 12.01 -3.50 -10.11
CA ASP A 16 11.75 -3.42 -11.55
C ASP A 16 11.26 -2.03 -11.97
N GLY A 17 10.43 -1.40 -11.13
CA GLY A 17 9.76 -0.15 -11.44
C GLY A 17 10.54 1.14 -11.14
N PHE A 18 11.54 1.10 -10.27
CA PHE A 18 12.35 2.28 -9.93
C PHE A 18 13.86 2.06 -10.16
N TYR A 19 14.41 0.97 -9.65
CA TYR A 19 15.84 0.69 -9.76
C TYR A 19 16.23 0.06 -11.11
N HIS A 20 15.25 -0.53 -11.82
CA HIS A 20 15.35 -1.24 -13.10
C HIS A 20 16.32 -2.44 -13.15
N SER A 21 17.16 -2.61 -12.14
CA SER A 21 18.15 -3.67 -12.03
C SER A 21 18.43 -4.01 -10.57
N LEU A 22 18.79 -5.27 -10.34
CA LEU A 22 19.25 -5.74 -9.02
C LEU A 22 20.57 -5.10 -8.60
N ASP A 23 21.42 -4.77 -9.56
CA ASP A 23 22.74 -4.20 -9.29
C ASP A 23 22.60 -2.77 -8.73
N ALA A 24 21.73 -1.94 -9.33
CA ALA A 24 21.40 -0.62 -8.78
C ALA A 24 20.78 -0.70 -7.38
N ALA A 25 19.90 -1.68 -7.14
CA ALA A 25 19.32 -1.90 -5.81
C ALA A 25 20.39 -2.33 -4.78
N CYS A 26 21.35 -3.17 -5.17
CA CYS A 26 22.47 -3.54 -4.29
C CYS A 26 23.33 -2.33 -3.95
N GLU A 27 23.67 -1.51 -4.95
CA GLU A 27 24.48 -0.30 -4.76
C GLU A 27 23.80 0.67 -3.79
N GLN A 28 22.48 0.86 -3.91
CA GLN A 28 21.71 1.67 -2.99
C GLN A 28 21.78 1.17 -1.54
N ILE A 29 21.61 -0.14 -1.33
CA ILE A 29 21.72 -0.74 0.01
C ILE A 29 23.14 -0.53 0.57
N ASN A 30 24.15 -0.81 -0.24
CA ASN A 30 25.55 -0.72 0.19
C ASN A 30 25.94 0.73 0.51
N ALA A 31 25.47 1.69 -0.29
CA ALA A 31 25.72 3.11 -0.07
C ALA A 31 25.08 3.64 1.22
N ARG A 32 23.88 3.17 1.57
CA ARG A 32 23.16 3.63 2.77
C ARG A 32 23.55 2.89 4.04
N ASN A 33 23.68 1.56 3.98
CA ASN A 33 23.86 0.72 5.16
C ASN A 33 25.33 0.38 5.42
N GLY A 34 26.25 0.71 4.51
CA GLY A 34 27.64 0.26 4.58
C GLY A 34 27.79 -1.26 4.42
N SER A 35 26.76 -1.92 3.89
CA SER A 35 26.69 -3.37 3.70
C SER A 35 27.43 -3.82 2.44
N THR A 36 27.63 -5.14 2.30
CA THR A 36 28.16 -5.79 1.09
C THR A 36 27.12 -6.74 0.50
N VAL A 37 25.91 -6.23 0.24
CA VAL A 37 24.86 -6.99 -0.44
C VAL A 37 25.22 -7.11 -1.92
N CYS A 38 25.09 -8.33 -2.44
CA CYS A 38 25.35 -8.64 -3.84
C CYS A 38 24.09 -9.20 -4.53
N LYS A 39 24.11 -9.20 -5.86
CA LYS A 39 23.01 -9.67 -6.71
C LYS A 39 22.51 -11.08 -6.35
N GLY A 40 23.42 -11.99 -5.99
CA GLY A 40 23.08 -13.35 -5.57
C GLY A 40 22.24 -13.38 -4.28
N THR A 41 22.57 -12.53 -3.32
CA THR A 41 21.79 -12.37 -2.08
C THR A 41 20.41 -11.79 -2.38
N MET A 42 20.33 -10.78 -3.24
CA MET A 42 19.05 -10.18 -3.65
C MET A 42 18.14 -11.18 -4.36
N SER A 43 18.69 -11.97 -5.28
CA SER A 43 17.93 -13.02 -5.98
C SER A 43 17.38 -14.08 -5.03
N ARG A 44 18.18 -14.54 -4.06
CA ARG A 44 17.73 -15.49 -3.02
C ARG A 44 16.65 -14.91 -2.10
N ARG A 45 16.71 -13.62 -1.79
CA ARG A 45 15.65 -12.94 -1.04
C ARG A 45 14.34 -12.90 -1.82
N LEU A 46 14.41 -12.55 -3.11
CA LEU A 46 13.23 -12.51 -4.00
C LEU A 46 12.61 -13.89 -4.21
N ASN A 47 13.43 -14.94 -4.31
CA ASN A 47 12.97 -16.33 -4.37
C ASN A 47 12.40 -16.84 -3.04
N GLY A 48 12.62 -16.11 -1.93
CA GLY A 48 12.10 -16.45 -0.61
C GLY A 48 12.97 -17.41 0.20
N ASP A 49 14.17 -17.72 -0.30
CA ASP A 49 15.21 -18.50 0.41
C ASP A 49 15.67 -17.75 1.67
N PHE A 50 15.75 -16.41 1.57
CA PHE A 50 16.09 -15.52 2.66
C PHE A 50 15.01 -14.47 2.91
N GLY A 51 14.88 -14.05 4.16
CA GLY A 51 14.08 -12.88 4.54
C GLY A 51 14.77 -11.58 4.16
N TRP A 52 13.99 -10.50 4.17
CA TRP A 52 14.49 -9.14 4.02
C TRP A 52 14.84 -8.56 5.39
N PRO A 53 16.11 -8.17 5.62
CA PRO A 53 16.46 -7.34 6.78
C PRO A 53 15.73 -6.00 6.70
N VAL A 54 15.32 -5.48 7.84
CA VAL A 54 14.50 -4.26 7.92
C VAL A 54 15.30 -3.06 7.41
N GLU A 55 16.58 -3.00 7.76
CA GLU A 55 17.54 -2.00 7.31
C GLU A 55 17.66 -1.95 5.77
N ASP A 56 17.60 -3.09 5.09
CA ASP A 56 17.71 -3.14 3.63
C ASP A 56 16.41 -2.72 2.95
N VAL A 57 15.26 -3.02 3.57
CA VAL A 57 13.95 -2.52 3.11
C VAL A 57 13.90 -1.00 3.22
N ILE A 58 14.28 -0.45 4.38
CA ILE A 58 14.30 1.01 4.61
C ILE A 58 15.23 1.69 3.60
N ALA A 59 16.44 1.16 3.40
CA ALA A 59 17.40 1.74 2.45
C ALA A 59 16.86 1.84 1.02
N LEU A 60 16.13 0.82 0.57
CA LEU A 60 15.52 0.78 -0.76
C LEU A 60 14.26 1.65 -0.87
N GLU A 61 13.40 1.66 0.14
CA GLU A 61 12.19 2.47 0.14
C GLU A 61 12.52 3.97 0.20
N ASP A 62 13.43 4.37 1.09
CA ASP A 62 13.91 5.75 1.19
C ASP A 62 14.66 6.19 -0.07
N GLY A 63 15.43 5.28 -0.68
CA GLY A 63 16.14 5.55 -1.94
C GLY A 63 15.19 5.82 -3.10
N ALA A 64 14.03 5.17 -3.10
CA ALA A 64 13.00 5.33 -4.12
C ALA A 64 11.97 6.42 -3.78
N GLY A 65 11.95 6.93 -2.54
CA GLY A 65 10.86 7.76 -2.02
C GLY A 65 9.49 7.05 -2.08
N ARG A 66 9.49 5.71 -2.12
CA ARG A 66 8.30 4.87 -2.27
C ARG A 66 8.32 3.82 -1.17
N TYR A 67 7.23 3.72 -0.42
CA TYR A 67 7.16 2.95 0.83
C TYR A 67 6.15 1.78 0.80
N PRO A 68 6.16 0.90 -0.21
CA PRO A 68 5.13 -0.14 -0.36
C PRO A 68 5.10 -1.17 0.79
N VAL A 69 6.26 -1.62 1.28
CA VAL A 69 6.37 -2.57 2.39
C VAL A 69 6.05 -1.88 3.71
N THR A 70 6.59 -0.68 3.95
CA THR A 70 6.27 0.09 5.16
C THR A 70 4.77 0.42 5.24
N ARG A 71 4.16 0.85 4.13
CA ARG A 71 2.70 1.07 4.05
C ARG A 71 1.93 -0.22 4.31
N ARG A 72 2.36 -1.36 3.74
CA ARG A 72 1.73 -2.66 4.02
C ARG A 72 1.84 -3.03 5.51
N MET A 73 2.96 -2.74 6.15
CA MET A 73 3.17 -2.99 7.58
C MET A 73 2.29 -2.08 8.43
N ALA A 74 2.20 -0.79 8.12
CA ALA A 74 1.30 0.16 8.78
C ALA A 74 -0.16 -0.30 8.65
N ASN A 75 -0.57 -0.72 7.45
CA ASN A 75 -1.92 -1.23 7.22
C ASN A 75 -2.23 -2.49 8.06
N ARG A 76 -1.24 -3.27 8.51
CA ARG A 76 -1.53 -4.41 9.43
C ARG A 76 -2.09 -3.96 10.77
N LEU A 77 -1.81 -2.71 11.17
CA LEU A 77 -2.34 -2.14 12.39
C LEU A 77 -3.83 -1.79 12.22
N THR A 78 -4.21 -1.24 11.05
CA THR A 78 -5.58 -0.83 10.71
C THR A 78 -6.46 -1.97 10.17
N ASP A 79 -5.88 -2.97 9.51
CA ASP A 79 -6.59 -4.13 8.95
C ASP A 79 -7.33 -4.91 10.06
N LYS A 80 -6.78 -4.91 11.28
CA LYS A 80 -7.38 -5.57 12.45
C LYS A 80 -8.62 -4.83 12.96
N GLU A 81 -8.67 -3.51 12.78
CA GLU A 81 -9.80 -2.66 13.14
C GLU A 81 -10.87 -2.67 12.04
N ARG A 82 -10.46 -2.70 10.76
CA ARG A 82 -11.37 -2.74 9.60
C ARG A 82 -12.04 -4.09 9.37
N ALA A 83 -11.40 -5.20 9.71
CA ALA A 83 -12.05 -6.52 9.68
C ALA A 83 -13.27 -6.62 10.63
N ALA A 84 -13.39 -5.70 11.59
CA ALA A 84 -14.55 -5.59 12.47
C ALA A 84 -15.67 -4.67 11.93
N ALA A 85 -15.39 -3.81 10.94
CA ALA A 85 -16.37 -2.88 10.38
C ALA A 85 -17.37 -3.63 9.48
N CYS A 86 -18.64 -3.61 9.88
CA CYS A 86 -19.73 -4.26 9.15
C CYS A 86 -19.88 -3.64 7.75
N ILE A 87 -20.27 -4.42 6.72
CA ILE A 87 -20.50 -3.89 5.35
C ILE A 87 -21.42 -2.67 5.36
N TYR A 88 -22.40 -2.63 6.26
CA TYR A 88 -23.31 -1.50 6.41
C TYR A 88 -22.58 -0.20 6.77
N GLU A 89 -21.62 -0.26 7.71
CA GLU A 89 -20.82 0.90 8.11
C GLU A 89 -19.88 1.34 6.99
N ALA A 90 -19.20 0.39 6.35
CA ALA A 90 -18.31 0.67 5.22
C ALA A 90 -19.07 1.27 4.02
N SER A 91 -20.30 0.81 3.77
CA SER A 91 -21.16 1.34 2.69
C SER A 91 -21.67 2.74 3.00
N GLY A 92 -22.04 3.00 4.26
CA GLY A 92 -22.45 4.32 4.73
C GLY A 92 -21.33 5.33 4.62
N ALA A 93 -20.13 4.97 5.10
CA ALA A 93 -18.94 5.79 5.00
C ALA A 93 -18.58 6.07 3.53
N ALA A 94 -18.48 5.04 2.69
CA ALA A 94 -18.17 5.23 1.27
C ALA A 94 -19.16 6.15 0.55
N SER A 95 -20.46 6.03 0.85
CA SER A 95 -21.48 6.89 0.24
C SER A 95 -21.34 8.36 0.67
N LYS A 96 -21.06 8.60 1.95
CA LYS A 96 -20.87 9.93 2.50
C LYS A 96 -19.64 10.60 1.88
N GLU A 97 -18.48 9.97 2.00
CA GLU A 97 -17.19 10.55 1.58
C GLU A 97 -17.14 10.72 0.04
N ALA A 98 -17.73 9.80 -0.73
CA ALA A 98 -17.85 9.98 -2.19
C ALA A 98 -18.78 11.17 -2.55
N GLY A 99 -19.84 11.39 -1.79
CA GLY A 99 -20.72 12.55 -1.97
C GLY A 99 -20.03 13.87 -1.64
N GLU A 100 -19.26 13.90 -0.55
CA GLU A 100 -18.45 15.06 -0.13
C GLU A 100 -17.38 15.39 -1.18
N ALA A 101 -16.66 14.37 -1.69
CA ALA A 101 -15.72 14.51 -2.80
C ALA A 101 -16.34 15.13 -4.05
N VAL A 102 -17.50 14.63 -4.48
CA VAL A 102 -18.21 15.18 -5.66
C VAL A 102 -18.68 16.61 -5.39
N SER A 103 -19.18 16.91 -4.19
CA SER A 103 -19.61 18.25 -3.81
C SER A 103 -18.44 19.24 -3.82
N ALA A 104 -17.29 18.86 -3.26
CA ALA A 104 -16.09 19.69 -3.23
C ALA A 104 -15.52 19.91 -4.64
N ALA A 105 -15.51 18.88 -5.49
CA ALA A 105 -15.10 19.02 -6.89
C ALA A 105 -16.00 19.98 -7.67
N LEU A 106 -17.32 19.94 -7.45
CA LEU A 106 -18.27 20.88 -8.07
C LEU A 106 -18.04 22.32 -7.58
N ARG A 107 -17.74 22.52 -6.29
CA ARG A 107 -17.40 23.84 -5.74
C ARG A 107 -16.09 24.38 -6.31
N ALA A 108 -15.06 23.53 -6.39
CA ALA A 108 -13.79 23.88 -7.00
C ALA A 108 -13.96 24.27 -8.48
N ALA A 109 -14.77 23.53 -9.24
CA ALA A 109 -15.04 23.82 -10.65
C ALA A 109 -15.78 25.15 -10.88
N GLN A 110 -16.55 25.62 -9.88
CA GLN A 110 -17.27 26.90 -9.93
C GLN A 110 -16.48 28.06 -9.29
N SER A 111 -15.27 27.81 -8.80
CA SER A 111 -14.46 28.78 -8.08
C SER A 111 -13.11 29.01 -8.76
N ALA A 112 -12.59 30.23 -8.67
CA ALA A 112 -11.22 30.55 -9.05
C ALA A 112 -10.24 30.47 -7.85
N ASP A 113 -10.72 30.00 -6.69
CA ASP A 113 -9.92 29.91 -5.47
C ASP A 113 -9.13 28.60 -5.40
N ALA A 114 -7.83 28.73 -5.19
CA ALA A 114 -6.92 27.61 -4.98
C ALA A 114 -7.27 26.82 -3.70
N GLY A 115 -7.88 27.46 -2.69
CA GLY A 115 -8.35 26.80 -1.47
C GLY A 115 -9.39 25.71 -1.72
N HIS A 116 -10.39 25.99 -2.57
CA HIS A 116 -11.40 25.00 -2.93
C HIS A 116 -10.84 23.85 -3.76
N THR A 117 -9.81 24.11 -4.58
CA THR A 117 -9.14 23.04 -5.34
C THR A 117 -8.38 22.10 -4.39
N ALA A 118 -7.67 22.66 -3.40
CA ALA A 118 -6.97 21.85 -2.39
C ALA A 118 -7.96 21.04 -1.53
N GLU A 119 -9.07 21.64 -1.13
CA GLU A 119 -10.16 20.94 -0.42
C GLU A 119 -10.73 19.79 -1.25
N ALA A 120 -11.02 20.03 -2.54
CA ALA A 120 -11.53 18.99 -3.43
C ALA A 120 -10.56 17.81 -3.62
N ILE A 121 -9.24 18.08 -3.66
CA ILE A 121 -8.22 17.03 -3.72
C ILE A 121 -8.24 16.19 -2.44
N ARG A 122 -8.25 16.85 -1.26
CA ARG A 122 -8.31 16.14 0.03
C ARG A 122 -9.57 15.28 0.14
N GLU A 123 -10.73 15.83 -0.19
CA GLU A 123 -12.02 15.11 -0.16
C GLU A 123 -12.02 13.94 -1.15
N ALA A 124 -11.41 14.10 -2.34
CA ALA A 124 -11.25 12.99 -3.29
C ALA A 124 -10.35 11.87 -2.74
N GLU A 125 -9.28 12.20 -2.02
CA GLU A 125 -8.42 11.20 -1.36
C GLU A 125 -9.18 10.44 -0.26
N GLU A 126 -9.97 11.14 0.54
CA GLU A 126 -10.83 10.54 1.58
C GLU A 126 -11.90 9.63 0.96
N GLY A 127 -12.56 10.07 -0.13
CA GLY A 127 -13.51 9.26 -0.89
C GLY A 127 -12.87 8.01 -1.51
N MET A 128 -11.66 8.11 -2.08
CA MET A 128 -10.91 6.96 -2.61
C MET A 128 -10.58 5.95 -1.49
N GLN A 129 -10.20 6.44 -0.32
CA GLN A 129 -9.89 5.59 0.82
C GLN A 129 -11.15 4.85 1.32
N ALA A 130 -12.28 5.54 1.46
CA ALA A 130 -13.54 4.94 1.90
C ALA A 130 -14.07 3.89 0.90
N LEU A 131 -13.95 4.13 -0.41
CA LEU A 131 -14.31 3.15 -1.44
C LEU A 131 -13.37 1.94 -1.45
N SER A 132 -12.07 2.14 -1.19
CA SER A 132 -11.14 1.03 -1.00
C SER A 132 -11.54 0.17 0.21
N ASP A 133 -11.96 0.80 1.29
CA ASP A 133 -12.37 0.10 2.52
C ASP A 133 -13.64 -0.73 2.29
N LEU A 134 -14.62 -0.17 1.58
CA LEU A 134 -15.82 -0.90 1.17
C LEU A 134 -15.49 -2.10 0.27
N ARG A 135 -14.60 -1.94 -0.71
CA ARG A 135 -14.13 -3.04 -1.57
C ARG A 135 -13.51 -4.16 -0.73
N ASP A 136 -12.69 -3.80 0.25
CA ASP A 136 -12.00 -4.78 1.08
C ASP A 136 -13.00 -5.55 1.98
N SER A 137 -13.99 -4.86 2.55
CA SER A 137 -15.10 -5.49 3.29
C SER A 137 -15.95 -6.42 2.41
N LEU A 138 -16.27 -6.01 1.18
CA LEU A 138 -16.99 -6.84 0.21
C LEU A 138 -16.18 -8.09 -0.19
N THR A 139 -14.88 -7.93 -0.41
CA THR A 139 -13.97 -9.03 -0.76
C THR A 139 -13.85 -10.03 0.38
N ALA A 140 -13.79 -9.55 1.63
CA ALA A 140 -13.77 -10.39 2.82
C ALA A 140 -15.07 -11.21 2.97
N HIS A 141 -16.24 -10.64 2.65
CA HIS A 141 -17.50 -11.39 2.60
C HIS A 141 -17.63 -12.35 1.43
N ALA A 142 -17.02 -12.05 0.28
CA ALA A 142 -17.10 -12.89 -0.92
C ALA A 142 -16.20 -14.14 -0.85
N GLN A 143 -15.21 -14.19 0.05
CA GLN A 143 -14.43 -15.41 0.26
C GLN A 143 -15.32 -16.48 0.92
N PRO A 144 -15.52 -17.66 0.29
CA PRO A 144 -16.37 -18.69 0.85
C PRO A 144 -15.85 -19.07 2.22
N ILE A 145 -16.74 -19.12 3.21
CA ILE A 145 -16.51 -19.80 4.47
C ILE A 145 -16.15 -21.24 4.07
N LYS A 146 -14.86 -21.57 4.03
CA LYS A 146 -14.40 -22.96 4.00
C LYS A 146 -14.79 -23.56 5.36
N ARG A 147 -16.07 -23.94 5.51
CA ARG A 147 -16.53 -24.81 6.57
C ARG A 147 -15.82 -26.14 6.36
N GLY A 148 -15.04 -26.52 7.37
CA GLY A 148 -14.12 -27.65 7.33
C GLY A 148 -14.82 -28.93 6.92
N ALA A 149 -14.10 -29.71 6.11
CA ALA A 149 -14.34 -31.14 6.00
C ALA A 149 -14.03 -31.75 7.38
N ALA A 150 -15.05 -32.38 7.97
CA ALA A 150 -14.90 -33.42 8.98
C ALA A 150 -14.74 -34.76 8.27
#